data_AF-A0A352WV84-F1
#
_entry.id   AF-A0A352WV84-F1
#
_cell.length_a   1.000
_cell.length_b   1.000
_cell.length_c   1.000
_cell.angle_alpha   90.00
_cell.angle_beta   90.00
_cell.angle_gamma   90.00
#
_symmetry.space_group_name_H-M   'P 1'
#
loop_
_entity.id
_entity.type
_entity.pdbx_description
1 polymer ?
#
loop_
_entity_poly.entity_id
_entity_poly.type
_entity_poly.pdbx_seq_one_letter_code
_entity_poly.pdbx_strand_id
1 'polypeptide(L)' 'NIGLPILECADAVKECREGDQLDIDFNKGTIYNVTQGKTYQTFPFPPFLQNIIQAGGLMQAAKKTKPEGRV' A
#
# COMPACT_ATOMS: atom_id res chain seq x y z
N ASN A 1 14.69 0.47 0.28
CA ASN A 1 13.32 0.32 -0.25
C ASN A 1 12.73 1.71 -0.47
N ILE A 2 12.32 2.03 -1.70
CA ILE A 2 11.86 3.36 -2.14
C ILE A 2 10.40 3.69 -1.77
N GLY A 3 9.74 2.84 -0.97
CA GLY A 3 8.38 3.08 -0.52
C GLY A 3 7.31 2.63 -1.52
N LEU A 4 7.65 1.73 -2.44
CA LEU A 4 6.66 1.10 -3.31
C LEU A 4 5.79 0.14 -2.49
N PRO A 5 4.46 0.35 -2.43
CA PRO A 5 3.56 -0.56 -1.75
C PRO A 5 3.43 -1.87 -2.52
N ILE A 6 3.45 -2.99 -1.81
CA ILE A 6 3.19 -4.33 -2.35
C ILE A 6 1.94 -4.86 -1.65
N LEU A 7 1.00 -5.41 -2.42
CA LEU A 7 -0.23 -6.04 -1.94
C LEU A 7 -0.27 -7.48 -2.43
N GLU A 8 -0.76 -8.37 -1.57
CA GLU A 8 -1.02 -9.77 -1.92
C GLU A 8 -2.53 -9.98 -2.07
N CYS A 9 -2.97 -10.32 -3.27
CA CYS A 9 -4.39 -10.61 -3.55
C CYS A 9 -4.50 -11.65 -4.67
N ALA A 10 -4.70 -12.91 -4.30
CA ALA A 10 -4.71 -14.02 -5.26
C ALA A 10 -5.83 -13.89 -6.32
N ASP A 11 -6.98 -13.35 -5.93
CA ASP A 11 -8.13 -13.22 -6.82
C ASP A 11 -7.92 -12.10 -7.83
N ALA A 12 -7.38 -10.95 -7.41
CA ALA A 12 -7.02 -9.87 -8.32
C ALA A 12 -5.98 -10.34 -9.35
N VAL A 13 -4.97 -11.11 -8.95
CA VAL A 13 -3.93 -11.62 -9.87
C VAL A 13 -4.51 -12.56 -10.93
N LYS A 14 -5.52 -13.37 -10.60
CA LYS A 14 -6.15 -14.30 -11.56
C LYS A 14 -7.01 -13.61 -12.59
N GLU A 15 -7.58 -12.44 -12.25
CA GLU A 15 -8.63 -11.82 -13.03
C GLU A 15 -8.22 -10.52 -13.73
N CYS A 16 -7.32 -9.75 -13.12
CA CYS A 16 -6.80 -8.52 -13.71
C CYS A 16 -5.99 -8.81 -14.96
N ARG A 17 -6.08 -7.91 -15.93
CA ARG A 17 -5.41 -8.00 -17.22
C ARG A 17 -4.56 -6.76 -17.46
N GLU A 18 -3.62 -6.87 -18.39
CA GLU A 18 -2.90 -5.71 -18.88
C GLU A 18 -3.87 -4.64 -19.38
N GLY A 19 -3.67 -3.39 -18.93
CA GLY A 19 -4.53 -2.26 -19.27
C GLY A 19 -5.73 -2.05 -18.35
N ASP A 20 -6.01 -2.94 -17.39
CA ASP A 20 -7.06 -2.69 -16.40
C ASP A 20 -6.71 -1.51 -15.48
N GLN A 21 -7.71 -0.67 -15.20
CA GLN A 21 -7.59 0.42 -14.23
C GLN A 21 -8.08 -0.04 -12.86
N LEU A 22 -7.24 0.13 -11.85
CA LEU A 22 -7.52 -0.27 -10.48
C LEU A 22 -7.55 0.96 -9.58
N ASP A 23 -8.58 1.05 -8.75
CA ASP A 23 -8.68 1.95 -7.61
C ASP A 23 -8.40 1.16 -6.33
N ILE A 24 -7.55 1.67 -5.44
CA ILE A 24 -7.03 0.91 -4.29
C ILE A 24 -7.15 1.75 -3.03
N ASP A 25 -7.92 1.24 -2.05
CA ASP A 25 -7.98 1.75 -0.69
C ASP A 25 -7.06 0.91 0.21
N PHE A 26 -5.84 1.39 0.44
CA PHE A 26 -4.86 0.73 1.31
C PHE A 26 -5.27 0.69 2.80
N ASN A 27 -6.17 1.58 3.23
CA ASN A 27 -6.63 1.63 4.62
C ASN A 27 -7.67 0.56 4.89
N LYS A 28 -8.55 0.31 3.92
CA LYS A 28 -9.57 -0.75 4.00
C LYS A 28 -9.10 -2.07 3.44
N GLY A 29 -8.00 -2.07 2.69
CA GLY A 29 -7.51 -3.24 1.96
C GLY A 29 -8.46 -3.61 0.81
N THR A 30 -9.05 -2.64 0.13
CA THR A 30 -10.01 -2.90 -0.96
C THR A 30 -9.39 -2.52 -2.30
N ILE A 31 -9.52 -3.40 -3.29
CA ILE A 31 -9.09 -3.16 -4.67
C ILE A 31 -10.34 -3.19 -5.55
N TYR A 32 -10.62 -2.11 -6.27
CA TYR A 32 -11.71 -2.04 -7.23
C TYR A 32 -11.15 -1.96 -8.65
N ASN A 33 -11.41 -3.00 -9.45
CA ASN A 33 -11.13 -2.98 -10.87
C ASN A 33 -12.25 -2.22 -11.58
N VAL A 34 -11.96 -0.98 -11.97
CA VAL A 34 -12.90 -0.06 -12.62
C VAL A 34 -13.28 -0.57 -14.00
N THR A 35 -12.33 -1.16 -14.73
CA THR A 35 -12.54 -1.66 -16.09
C THR A 35 -13.49 -2.86 -16.11
N GLN A 36 -13.39 -3.75 -15.12
CA GLN A 36 -14.19 -4.98 -15.04
C GLN A 36 -15.39 -4.88 -14.10
N GLY A 37 -15.49 -3.81 -13.31
CA GLY A 37 -16.55 -3.62 -12.30
C GLY A 37 -16.47 -4.61 -11.13
N LYS A 38 -15.26 -5.05 -10.77
CA LYS A 38 -15.04 -6.08 -9.73
C LYS A 38 -14.32 -5.54 -8.52
N THR A 39 -14.65 -6.08 -7.34
CA THR A 39 -14.00 -5.71 -6.08
C THR A 39 -13.32 -6.91 -5.47
N TYR A 40 -12.09 -6.71 -5.00
CA TYR A 40 -11.28 -7.68 -4.30
C TYR A 40 -10.92 -7.16 -2.91
N GLN A 41 -10.71 -8.10 -1.98
CA GLN A 41 -10.30 -7.79 -0.63
C GLN A 41 -8.87 -8.31 -0.39
N THR A 42 -8.07 -7.46 0.22
CA THR A 42 -6.72 -7.73 0.74
C THR A 42 -6.69 -7.32 2.21
N PHE A 43 -5.57 -7.56 2.87
CA PHE A 43 -5.31 -7.04 4.20
C PHE A 43 -5.05 -5.53 4.14
N PRO A 44 -5.62 -4.75 5.06
CA PRO A 44 -5.27 -3.34 5.21
C PRO A 44 -3.80 -3.23 5.62
N PHE A 45 -3.14 -2.15 5.20
CA PHE A 45 -1.76 -1.94 5.60
C PHE A 45 -1.65 -1.71 7.11
N PRO A 46 -0.69 -2.38 7.79
CA PRO A 46 -0.35 -2.05 9.16
C PRO A 46 -0.04 -0.56 9.32
N PRO A 47 -0.38 0.07 10.46
CA PRO A 47 -0.17 1.50 10.67
C PRO A 47 1.27 1.98 10.43
N PHE A 48 2.26 1.15 10.75
CA PHE A 48 3.68 1.50 10.53
C PHE A 48 4.03 1.60 9.03
N LEU A 49 3.43 0.76 8.18
CA LEU A 49 3.64 0.81 6.73
C LEU A 49 2.95 2.03 6.11
N GLN A 50 1.76 2.38 6.59
CA GLN A 50 1.07 3.60 6.18
C GLN A 50 1.92 4.84 6.47
N ASN A 51 2.54 4.91 7.65
CA ASN A 51 3.45 5.99 8.03
C ASN A 51 4.69 6.06 7.13
N ILE A 52 5.22 4.90 6.69
CA ILE A 52 6.35 4.84 5.76
C ILE A 52 5.97 5.40 4.39
N ILE A 53 4.81 5.02 3.86
CA ILE A 53 4.32 5.48 2.57
C ILE A 53 4.03 6.99 2.61
N GLN A 54 3.33 7.46 3.64
CA GLN A 54 3.04 8.89 3.83
C GLN A 54 4.30 9.74 4.00
N ALA A 55 5.36 9.19 4.59
CA ALA A 55 6.63 9.90 4.74
C ALA A 55 7.44 9.97 3.42
N GLY A 56 7.00 9.32 2.34
CA GLY A 56 7.77 9.24 1.10
C GLY A 56 8.90 8.22 1.16
N GLY A 57 8.73 7.16 1.95
CA GLY A 57 9.67 6.03 2.04
C GLY A 57 10.34 5.86 3.39
N LEU A 58 11.00 4.71 3.55
CA LEU A 58 11.51 4.21 4.84
C LEU A 58 12.50 5.16 5.49
N MET A 59 13.35 5.81 4.70
CA MET A 59 14.38 6.72 5.24
C MET A 59 13.79 7.99 5.86
N GLN A 60 12.71 8.50 5.30
CA GLN A 60 12.05 9.69 5.82
C GLN A 60 11.23 9.34 7.08
N ALA A 61 10.60 8.16 7.10
CA ALA A 61 9.94 7.65 8.29
C ALA A 61 10.92 7.42 9.45
N ALA A 62 12.10 6.85 9.19
CA ALA A 62 13.13 6.60 10.19
C ALA A 62 13.75 7.89 10.77
N LYS A 63 13.78 8.99 10.00
CA LYS A 63 14.23 10.31 10.51
C LYS A 63 13.24 10.90 11.50
N LYS A 64 11.93 10.68 11.32
CA LYS A 64 10.88 11.14 12.25
C LYS A 64 10.88 10.38 13.58
N THR A 65 11.42 9.17 13.64
CA THR A 65 11.45 8.34 14.85
C THR A 65 12.75 8.40 15.63
N LYS A 66 13.75 9.18 15.21
CA LYS A 66 14.92 9.43 16.08
C LYS A 66 14.45 10.26 17.29
N PRO A 67 14.63 9.76 18.53
CA PRO A 67 14.67 10.66 19.66
C PRO A 67 15.86 11.58 19.44
N GLU A 68 15.62 12.89 19.37
CA GLU A 68 16.67 13.89 19.46
C GLU A 68 17.41 13.68 20.79
N GLY A 69 18.71 13.38 20.72
CA GLY A 69 19.61 13.35 21.86
C GLY A 69 19.71 12.01 22.59
N ARG A 70 20.83 11.31 22.34
CA ARG A 70 21.65 10.83 23.46
C ARG A 70 23.09 11.28 23.21
N VAL A 71 23.56 12.09 24.15
CA VAL A 71 24.95 12.48 24.40
C VAL A 71 25.89 11.27 24.45
#